data_AF-A0A528CKG9-F1
#
_entry.id   AF-A0A528CKG9-F1
#
_cell.length_a   1.000
_cell.length_b   1.000
_cell.length_c   1.000
_cell.angle_alpha   90.00
_cell.angle_beta   90.00
_cell.angle_gamma   90.00
#
_symmetry.space_group_name_H-M   'P 1'
#
loop_
_entity.id
_entity.type
_entity.pdbx_description
1 polymer ?
#
loop_
_entity_poly.entity_id
_entity_poly.type
_entity_poly.pdbx_seq_one_letter_code
_entity_poly.pdbx_strand_id
1 'polypeptide(L)'
;FGLDVAERLDFETFTLLYLSNAEAEFEVELTVNKGRQEPYALGDSYGHLAVSVADLDSEHDRLGALGLNPKKIVEFNRGGALLARFF
;
A
#
# COMPACT_ATOMS: atom_id res chain seq x y z
N PHE A 1 0.49 -7.03 3.57
CA PHE A 1 -0.66 -6.69 2.72
C PHE A 1 -1.21 -7.85 1.88
N GLY A 2 -0.51 -8.99 1.76
CA GLY A 2 -1.13 -10.21 1.17
C GLY A 2 -1.50 -10.09 -0.32
N LEU A 3 -0.83 -9.21 -1.06
CA LEU A 3 -0.98 -9.09 -2.51
C LEU A 3 0.10 -9.91 -3.19
N ASP A 4 -0.29 -10.67 -4.20
CA ASP A 4 0.60 -11.45 -5.06
C ASP A 4 0.64 -10.85 -6.47
N VAL A 5 1.70 -11.16 -7.24
CA VAL A 5 1.77 -10.79 -8.66
C VAL A 5 0.80 -11.66 -9.43
N ALA A 6 -0.34 -11.09 -9.81
CA ALA A 6 -1.36 -11.74 -10.61
C ALA A 6 -0.92 -11.83 -12.08
N GLU A 7 -0.34 -10.74 -12.59
CA GLU A 7 0.14 -10.69 -13.96
C GLU A 7 1.36 -9.76 -14.09
N ARG A 8 2.25 -10.12 -15.01
CA ARG A 8 3.43 -9.33 -15.38
C ARG A 8 3.54 -9.24 -16.89
N LEU A 9 3.46 -8.02 -17.41
CA LEU A 9 3.57 -7.73 -18.83
C LEU A 9 4.84 -6.92 -19.09
N ASP A 10 5.79 -7.50 -19.81
CA ASP A 10 7.07 -6.85 -20.12
C ASP A 10 7.04 -6.22 -21.53
N PHE A 11 7.19 -4.90 -21.59
CA PHE A 11 7.27 -4.13 -22.82
C PHE A 11 8.70 -3.63 -23.03
N GLU A 12 9.01 -3.10 -24.22
CA GLU A 12 10.37 -2.64 -24.53
C GLU A 12 10.87 -1.56 -23.55
N THR A 13 10.00 -0.61 -23.17
CA THR A 13 10.39 0.57 -22.37
C THR A 13 9.83 0.58 -20.95
N PHE A 14 8.90 -0.30 -20.61
CA PHE A 14 8.33 -0.41 -19.26
C PHE A 14 7.83 -1.83 -18.97
N THR A 15 7.51 -2.10 -17.71
CA THR A 15 6.85 -3.34 -17.27
C THR A 15 5.57 -2.96 -16.50
N LEU A 16 4.47 -3.65 -16.77
CA LEU A 16 3.27 -3.60 -15.91
C LEU A 16 3.28 -4.78 -14.94
N LEU A 17 2.98 -4.51 -13.69
CA LEU A 17 2.77 -5.51 -12.64
C LEU A 17 1.39 -5.31 -12.02
N TYR A 18 0.54 -6.31 -12.13
CA TYR A 18 -0.77 -6.34 -11.49
C TYR A 18 -0.66 -7.10 -10.18
N LEU A 19 -1.05 -6.46 -9.08
CA LEU A 19 -1.05 -7.02 -7.74
C LEU A 19 -2.50 -7.17 -7.25
N SER A 20 -2.86 -8.38 -6.82
CA SER A 20 -4.21 -8.67 -6.33
C SER A 20 -4.20 -9.74 -5.24
N ASN A 21 -5.37 -10.00 -4.65
CA ASN A 21 -5.60 -11.09 -3.71
C ASN A 21 -7.02 -11.65 -3.87
N ALA A 22 -7.35 -12.69 -3.11
CA ALA A 22 -8.67 -13.32 -3.17
C ALA A 22 -9.76 -12.58 -2.35
N GLU A 23 -9.43 -11.48 -1.67
CA GLU A 23 -10.34 -10.79 -0.75
C GLU A 23 -11.19 -9.72 -1.46
N ALA A 24 -10.70 -9.16 -2.56
CA ALA A 24 -11.41 -8.14 -3.34
C ALA A 24 -11.09 -8.26 -4.84
N GLU A 25 -12.01 -7.78 -5.68
CA GLU A 25 -11.82 -7.70 -7.14
C GLU A 25 -10.89 -6.54 -7.56
N PHE A 26 -10.41 -5.74 -6.61
CA PHE A 26 -9.54 -4.60 -6.87
C PHE A 26 -8.09 -5.04 -7.10
N GLU A 27 -7.43 -4.41 -8.07
CA GLU A 27 -6.01 -4.63 -8.37
C GLU A 27 -5.21 -3.33 -8.28
N VAL A 28 -3.96 -3.46 -7.82
CA VAL A 28 -2.97 -2.39 -7.93
C VAL A 28 -2.10 -2.66 -9.15
N GLU A 29 -2.21 -1.79 -10.16
CA GLU A 29 -1.29 -1.78 -11.31
C GLU A 29 -0.08 -0.90 -10.99
N LEU A 30 1.13 -1.46 -11.16
CA LEU A 30 2.38 -0.72 -11.09
C LEU A 30 3.02 -0.64 -12.48
N THR A 31 3.36 0.58 -12.92
CA THR A 31 4.14 0.82 -14.13
C THR A 31 5.61 1.09 -13.78
N VAL A 32 6.50 0.20 -14.19
CA VAL A 32 7.95 0.32 -13.99
C VAL A 32 8.62 0.76 -15.29
N ASN A 33 8.92 2.05 -15.42
CA ASN A 33 9.64 2.59 -16.59
C ASN A 33 11.13 2.20 -16.56
N LYS A 34 11.61 1.54 -17.61
CA LYS A 34 12.99 1.06 -17.74
C LYS A 34 13.95 2.23 -17.96
N GLY A 35 15.13 2.15 -17.37
CA GLY A 35 16.18 3.17 -17.51
C GLY A 35 15.92 4.48 -16.73
N ARG A 36 14.75 4.63 -16.08
CA ARG A 36 14.52 5.77 -15.19
C ARG A 36 15.40 5.67 -13.95
N GLN A 37 16.16 6.73 -13.68
CA GLN A 37 17.05 6.82 -12.51
C GLN A 37 16.49 7.74 -11.42
N GLU A 38 15.70 8.74 -11.81
CA GLU A 38 15.13 9.71 -10.88
C GLU A 38 13.83 9.19 -10.22
N PRO A 39 13.59 9.47 -8.93
CA PRO A 39 12.31 9.22 -8.30
C PRO A 39 11.13 9.91 -9.02
N TYR A 40 9.91 9.37 -8.87
CA TYR A 40 8.71 10.05 -9.37
C TYR A 40 8.29 11.18 -8.43
N ALA A 41 7.90 12.31 -9.00
CA ALA A 41 7.24 13.37 -8.25
C ALA A 41 5.80 12.92 -7.96
N LEU A 42 5.45 12.72 -6.68
CA LEU A 42 4.12 12.30 -6.26
C LEU A 42 3.07 13.41 -6.46
N GLY A 43 3.51 14.67 -6.44
CA GLY A 43 2.64 15.84 -6.39
C GLY A 43 1.94 15.99 -5.04
N ASP A 44 0.94 16.87 -4.98
CA ASP A 44 0.32 17.30 -3.72
C ASP A 44 -1.12 16.78 -3.52
N SER A 45 -1.68 16.09 -4.52
CA SER A 45 -3.08 15.67 -4.53
C SER A 45 -3.29 14.18 -4.24
N TYR A 46 -2.24 13.35 -4.36
CA TYR A 46 -2.34 11.94 -4.00
C TYR A 46 -2.40 11.79 -2.48
N GLY A 47 -3.48 11.16 -1.99
CA GLY A 47 -3.65 10.84 -0.58
C GLY A 47 -2.88 9.59 -0.18
N HIS A 48 -3.51 8.43 -0.36
CA HIS A 48 -2.92 7.11 -0.07
C HIS A 48 -3.80 5.99 -0.65
N LEU A 49 -3.20 4.80 -0.79
CA LEU A 49 -3.92 3.53 -0.85
C LEU A 49 -4.09 3.01 0.58
N ALA A 50 -5.33 2.72 0.97
CA ALA A 50 -5.63 2.11 2.27
C ALA A 50 -5.95 0.62 2.08
N VAL A 51 -5.45 -0.20 3.01
CA VAL A 51 -5.78 -1.62 3.09
C VAL A 51 -6.32 -1.90 4.49
N SER A 52 -7.42 -2.64 4.56
CA SER A 52 -7.95 -3.13 5.84
C SER A 52 -7.23 -4.42 6.25
N VAL A 53 -6.99 -4.58 7.54
CA VAL A 53 -6.45 -5.81 8.12
C VAL A 53 -7.32 -6.24 9.29
N ALA A 54 -7.31 -7.54 9.60
CA ALA A 54 -8.08 -8.08 10.72
C ALA A 54 -7.57 -7.57 12.08
N ASP A 55 -6.26 -7.37 12.22
CA ASP A 55 -5.61 -6.90 13.44
C ASP A 55 -4.56 -5.83 13.10
N LEU A 56 -4.84 -4.59 13.52
CA LEU A 56 -3.99 -3.43 13.22
C LEU A 56 -2.69 -3.46 14.04
N ASP A 57 -2.76 -3.89 15.30
CA ASP A 57 -1.61 -3.91 16.21
C ASP A 57 -0.61 -4.99 15.75
N SER A 58 -1.11 -6.18 15.39
CA SER A 58 -0.27 -7.26 14.87
C SER A 58 0.38 -6.91 13.52
N GLU A 59 -0.33 -6.24 12.61
CA GLU A 59 0.26 -5.84 11.32
C GLU A 59 1.28 -4.71 11.49
N HIS A 60 1.02 -3.75 12.40
CA HIS A 60 1.97 -2.71 12.76
C HIS A 60 3.30 -3.29 13.27
N ASP A 61 3.23 -4.22 14.23
CA ASP A 61 4.39 -4.92 14.77
C ASP A 61 5.13 -5.71 13.69
N ARG A 62 4.41 -6.40 12.80
CA ARG A 62 5.00 -7.15 11.68
C ARG A 62 5.80 -6.23 10.74
N LEU A 63 5.25 -5.07 10.38
CA LEU A 63 5.93 -4.10 9.52
C LEU A 63 7.13 -3.46 10.23
N GLY A 64 7.03 -3.21 11.54
CA GLY A 64 8.15 -2.77 12.37
C GLY A 64 9.29 -3.78 12.40
N ALA A 65 8.98 -5.06 12.61
CA ALA A 65 9.96 -6.15 12.61
C ALA A 65 10.67 -6.34 11.26
N LEU A 66 10.03 -5.96 10.15
CA LEU A 66 10.62 -5.94 8.80
C LEU A 66 11.45 -4.69 8.50
N GLY A 67 11.56 -3.73 9.43
CA GLY A 67 12.32 -2.49 9.25
C GLY A 67 11.66 -1.46 8.33
N LEU A 68 10.35 -1.60 8.07
CA LEU A 68 9.60 -0.71 7.18
C LEU A 68 9.15 0.60 7.85
N ASN A 69 9.44 0.76 9.14
CA ASN A 69 9.21 1.99 9.91
C ASN A 69 7.78 2.56 9.77
N PRO A 70 6.72 1.79 10.07
CA PRO A 70 5.36 2.32 10.06
C PRO A 70 5.22 3.49 11.05
N LYS A 71 4.34 4.45 10.75
CA LYS A 71 4.02 5.52 11.70
C LYS A 71 3.31 4.93 12.93
N LYS A 72 3.15 5.73 13.98
CA LYS A 72 2.40 5.31 15.17
C LYS A 72 0.95 5.06 14.81
N ILE A 73 0.33 4.08 15.44
CA ILE A 73 -1.12 3.89 15.40
C ILE A 73 -1.80 5.15 15.96
N VAL A 74 -2.77 5.64 15.21
CA VAL A 74 -3.61 6.80 15.52
C VAL A 74 -5.02 6.31 15.82
N GLU A 75 -5.56 6.73 16.95
CA GLU A 75 -6.98 6.62 17.26
C GLU A 75 -7.69 7.91 16.87
N PHE A 76 -8.51 7.85 15.82
CA PHE A 76 -9.26 9.01 15.37
C PHE A 76 -10.63 9.04 16.04
N ASN A 77 -10.79 9.95 17.01
CA ASN A 77 -12.02 10.11 17.77
C ASN A 77 -12.83 11.32 17.28
N ARG A 78 -14.16 11.17 17.15
CA ARG A 78 -15.08 12.26 16.79
C ARG A 78 -16.30 12.24 17.71
N GLY A 79 -16.53 13.34 18.43
CA GLY A 79 -17.68 13.46 19.35
C GLY A 79 -17.66 12.46 20.51
N GLY A 80 -16.47 12.07 20.98
CA GLY A 80 -16.30 11.09 22.05
C GLY A 80 -16.40 9.62 21.62
N ALA A 81 -16.64 9.34 20.33
CA ALA A 81 -16.64 8.00 19.77
C ALA A 81 -15.37 7.75 18.93
N LEU A 82 -14.82 6.54 19.04
CA LEU A 82 -13.74 6.07 18.18
C LEU A 82 -14.28 5.84 16.76
N LEU A 83 -13.75 6.59 15.79
CA LEU A 83 -14.18 6.52 14.40
C LEU A 83 -13.31 5.56 13.58
N ALA A 84 -11.99 5.57 13.80
CA ALA A 84 -11.06 4.71 13.10
C ALA A 84 -9.76 4.53 13.89
N ARG A 85 -9.07 3.41 13.63
CA ARG A 85 -7.66 3.19 13.99
C ARG A 85 -6.87 2.89 12.72
N PHE A 86 -5.73 3.54 12.54
CA PHE A 86 -4.85 3.35 11.37
C PHE A 86 -3.42 3.78 11.70
N PHE A 87 -2.46 3.49 10.83
CA PHE A 87 -1.08 3.98 10.91
C PHE A 87 -0.53 4.32 9.53
#